data_AF-A0A937VHN3-F1
#
_entry.id   AF-A0A937VHN3-F1
#
_cell.length_a   1.000
_cell.length_b   1.000
_cell.length_c   1.000
_cell.angle_alpha   90.00
_cell.angle_beta   90.00
_cell.angle_gamma   90.00
#
_symmetry.space_group_name_H-M   'P 1'
#
loop_
_entity.id
_entity.type
_entity.pdbx_description
1 polymer ?
#
loop_
_entity_poly.entity_id
_entity_poly.type
_entity_poly.pdbx_seq_one_letter_code
_entity_poly.pdbx_strand_id
1 'polypeptide(L)'
;WDWADGDADPSPSRSSSAAPWHGTACAGVAAARGGNGLGVSGAAPWAGLIGYRFLIDGVDSDAVEAEVLAAVRPDAGNRDLVDVSSNSWGPLDDRHLEAPGPLTETALKDGVTNGRGGLGIVYVWAAGNGRAELDNVNYDGFANSRYTLAVGASTSHGRIAPYSEDGAALMVVAPSGDGVPGTLRDVLTTDFTGSAGYTSGDYYSGFGGTSSAAPLVSGVAALLLQANPSLTWRDVQAVLITTAQKLDSGHKGWSRNAAGYHISHTYGYGRVDAAAAVAAAMSWRPLGPETIVTASASPQRTIPDASTVGVTSAVSLGAGRPRLTTEYVEVVLDAPHECWHDLEVTLIAPSGTRSILSPSALPDSADGGPGFSRWRFGSARHFGESSAGTWRLRVRDLRRGDRGRFVRWTLRVYGTVAGPDTEPPRTRVSPSRRWWNGPVKLKLVATDVGSNVARTELRVGSSPSGGFRRGTRVEVAAARRSHARDGRRHVWFRSYDYSGNVEKLRRFTVNIDTRQPTTRVLSGTRVRRGRTAKVRFTVSDPGFSARRAHVRLQVRDRRGTVVATYDAGRRATNRRDAFRFRCTLRRGTYTIGVLARDLAGNSQRSAQSAVFVVR
;
A
#
# COMPACT_ATOMS: atom_id res chain seq x y z
N TRP A 1 -41.80 -3.87 -3.92
CA TRP A 1 -42.18 -4.41 -5.24
C TRP A 1 -41.58 -5.78 -5.38
N ASP A 2 -42.36 -6.67 -5.98
CA ASP A 2 -42.05 -8.06 -6.22
C ASP A 2 -42.04 -8.29 -7.74
N TRP A 3 -40.86 -8.54 -8.29
CA TRP A 3 -40.69 -8.89 -9.71
C TRP A 3 -40.97 -10.35 -10.00
N ALA A 4 -40.94 -11.22 -8.98
CA ALA A 4 -41.27 -12.63 -9.15
C ALA A 4 -42.79 -12.81 -9.36
N ASP A 5 -43.60 -12.09 -8.59
CA ASP A 5 -45.08 -12.19 -8.66
C ASP A 5 -45.73 -10.99 -9.40
N GLY A 6 -44.97 -9.93 -9.69
CA GLY A 6 -45.42 -8.78 -10.48
C GLY A 6 -46.33 -7.82 -9.71
N ASP A 7 -46.11 -7.65 -8.40
CA ASP A 7 -46.96 -6.83 -7.53
C ASP A 7 -46.17 -5.93 -6.55
N ALA A 8 -46.88 -5.18 -5.71
CA ALA A 8 -46.27 -4.22 -4.80
C ALA A 8 -45.73 -4.85 -3.49
N ASP A 9 -46.12 -6.09 -3.16
CA ASP A 9 -45.85 -6.76 -1.88
C ASP A 9 -44.60 -7.64 -1.97
N PRO A 10 -43.44 -7.20 -1.44
CA PRO A 10 -42.22 -8.00 -1.49
C PRO A 10 -42.23 -9.18 -0.48
N SER A 11 -43.40 -9.56 0.02
CA SER A 11 -43.55 -10.65 0.97
C SER A 11 -43.03 -11.95 0.34
N PRO A 12 -42.10 -12.63 1.00
CA PRO A 12 -41.50 -13.81 0.43
C PRO A 12 -42.49 -14.97 0.30
N SER A 13 -42.49 -15.61 -0.86
CA SER A 13 -43.26 -16.84 -1.08
C SER A 13 -42.76 -17.98 -0.19
N ARG A 14 -43.63 -18.48 0.69
CA ARG A 14 -43.33 -19.58 1.63
C ARG A 14 -43.18 -20.96 0.96
N SER A 15 -43.42 -21.05 -0.34
CA SER A 15 -43.31 -22.28 -1.13
C SER A 15 -42.08 -22.32 -2.04
N SER A 16 -41.28 -21.25 -2.10
CA SER A 16 -40.09 -21.20 -2.97
C SER A 16 -38.90 -21.92 -2.32
N SER A 17 -38.18 -22.73 -3.11
CA SER A 17 -36.95 -23.42 -2.70
C SER A 17 -35.69 -22.56 -2.79
N ALA A 18 -35.79 -21.30 -3.25
CA ALA A 18 -34.66 -20.42 -3.54
C ALA A 18 -34.24 -19.51 -2.36
N ALA A 19 -34.19 -20.05 -1.15
CA ALA A 19 -33.79 -19.33 0.07
C ALA A 19 -34.48 -17.97 0.31
N PRO A 20 -35.83 -17.88 0.24
CA PRO A 20 -36.57 -16.62 0.36
C PRO A 20 -36.31 -15.86 1.66
N TRP A 21 -35.85 -16.55 2.72
CA TRP A 21 -35.57 -16.03 4.05
C TRP A 21 -34.32 -15.13 4.15
N HIS A 22 -33.41 -15.17 3.18
CA HIS A 22 -32.14 -14.43 3.22
C HIS A 22 -32.33 -12.90 3.34
N GLY A 23 -33.28 -12.33 2.58
CA GLY A 23 -33.58 -10.90 2.63
C GLY A 23 -34.10 -10.43 4.00
N THR A 24 -34.89 -11.26 4.70
CA THR A 24 -35.38 -10.95 6.06
C THR A 24 -34.24 -10.98 7.08
N ALA A 25 -33.32 -11.94 6.96
CA ALA A 25 -32.12 -11.98 7.79
C ALA A 25 -31.22 -10.74 7.58
N CYS A 26 -31.02 -10.31 6.32
CA CYS A 26 -30.29 -9.09 6.01
C CYS A 26 -30.98 -7.85 6.60
N ALA A 27 -32.29 -7.72 6.41
CA ALA A 27 -33.08 -6.60 6.94
C ALA A 27 -32.98 -6.49 8.46
N GLY A 28 -32.98 -7.63 9.16
CA GLY A 28 -32.82 -7.67 10.61
C GLY A 28 -31.46 -7.15 11.09
N VAL A 29 -30.38 -7.53 10.42
CA VAL A 29 -29.02 -7.04 10.74
C VAL A 29 -28.93 -5.53 10.52
N ALA A 30 -29.52 -5.01 9.43
CA ALA A 30 -29.49 -3.59 9.13
C ALA A 30 -30.34 -2.77 10.11
N ALA A 31 -31.60 -3.15 10.32
CA ALA A 31 -32.59 -2.27 10.96
C ALA A 31 -33.73 -3.00 11.72
N ALA A 32 -33.51 -4.21 12.25
CA ALA A 32 -34.50 -4.78 13.18
C ALA A 32 -34.80 -3.79 14.32
N ARG A 33 -36.09 -3.64 14.63
CA ARG A 33 -36.57 -2.67 15.62
C ARG A 33 -36.04 -2.99 17.00
N GLY A 34 -35.12 -2.18 17.49
CA GLY A 34 -34.59 -2.27 18.85
C GLY A 34 -35.54 -1.65 19.90
N GLY A 35 -35.38 -2.08 21.16
CA GLY A 35 -36.06 -1.47 22.32
C GLY A 35 -37.56 -1.78 22.45
N ASN A 36 -38.07 -2.78 21.73
CA ASN A 36 -39.47 -3.22 21.77
C ASN A 36 -39.71 -4.48 22.64
N GLY A 37 -38.65 -5.02 23.28
CA GLY A 37 -38.73 -6.24 24.09
C GLY A 37 -38.82 -7.54 23.30
N LEU A 38 -38.58 -7.51 21.98
CA LEU A 38 -38.63 -8.68 21.10
C LEU A 38 -37.26 -8.92 20.46
N GLY A 39 -36.74 -10.14 20.61
CA GLY A 39 -35.64 -10.63 19.76
C GLY A 39 -34.38 -9.78 19.72
N VAL A 40 -34.15 -9.15 18.56
CA VAL A 40 -32.88 -8.56 18.13
C VAL A 40 -32.98 -7.06 17.88
N SER A 41 -31.83 -6.40 17.72
CA SER A 41 -31.73 -5.01 17.25
C SER A 41 -30.79 -4.94 16.06
N GLY A 42 -31.22 -4.29 14.98
CA GLY A 42 -30.34 -3.98 13.87
C GLY A 42 -29.36 -2.87 14.23
N ALA A 43 -28.40 -2.61 13.33
CA ALA A 43 -27.45 -1.50 13.47
C ALA A 43 -28.13 -0.12 13.50
N ALA A 44 -29.19 0.07 12.71
CA ALA A 44 -30.01 1.28 12.69
C ALA A 44 -31.48 0.95 13.06
N PRO A 45 -31.78 0.73 14.36
CA PRO A 45 -33.07 0.15 14.81
C PRO A 45 -34.30 1.03 14.58
N TRP A 46 -34.11 2.28 14.16
CA TRP A 46 -35.19 3.23 13.84
C TRP A 46 -35.22 3.64 12.37
N ALA A 47 -34.37 3.04 11.52
CA ALA A 47 -34.44 3.26 10.08
C ALA A 47 -35.70 2.61 9.49
N GLY A 48 -36.25 3.20 8.43
CA GLY A 48 -37.25 2.56 7.60
C GLY A 48 -36.64 1.46 6.73
N LEU A 49 -37.44 0.46 6.38
CA LEU A 49 -37.04 -0.63 5.49
C LEU A 49 -37.97 -0.69 4.28
N ILE A 50 -37.38 -0.93 3.11
CA ILE A 50 -38.07 -1.23 1.87
C ILE A 50 -37.47 -2.53 1.32
N GLY A 51 -38.33 -3.47 0.94
CA GLY A 51 -37.94 -4.74 0.33
C GLY A 51 -38.22 -4.75 -1.17
N TYR A 52 -37.27 -5.30 -1.93
CA TYR A 52 -37.43 -5.62 -3.34
C TYR A 52 -37.15 -7.10 -3.54
N ARG A 53 -38.13 -7.85 -4.06
CA ARG A 53 -37.99 -9.29 -4.34
C ARG A 53 -37.77 -9.48 -5.85
N PHE A 54 -36.61 -10.03 -6.22
CA PHE A 54 -36.24 -10.24 -7.63
C PHE A 54 -35.25 -11.41 -7.86
N LEU A 55 -34.44 -11.79 -6.86
CA LEU A 55 -33.40 -12.84 -6.96
C LEU A 55 -33.93 -14.28 -7.01
N ILE A 56 -35.24 -14.47 -7.08
CA ILE A 56 -35.91 -15.76 -6.94
C ILE A 56 -36.78 -16.00 -8.18
N ASP A 57 -36.99 -17.27 -8.53
CA ASP A 57 -37.88 -17.71 -9.62
C ASP A 57 -37.43 -17.32 -11.04
N GLY A 58 -36.12 -17.13 -11.25
CA GLY A 58 -35.52 -17.01 -12.60
C GLY A 58 -35.67 -15.62 -13.25
N VAL A 59 -35.95 -14.59 -12.45
CA VAL A 59 -36.15 -13.20 -12.91
C VAL A 59 -34.83 -12.41 -12.90
N ASP A 60 -33.73 -13.08 -13.23
CA ASP A 60 -32.38 -12.50 -13.18
C ASP A 60 -31.92 -12.11 -14.59
N SER A 61 -32.07 -10.82 -14.91
CA SER A 61 -31.63 -10.25 -16.18
C SER A 61 -31.16 -8.81 -15.96
N ASP A 62 -30.26 -8.32 -16.82
CA ASP A 62 -29.77 -6.93 -16.80
C ASP A 62 -30.92 -5.91 -16.74
N ALA A 63 -32.05 -6.18 -17.39
CA ALA A 63 -33.22 -5.29 -17.34
C ALA A 63 -33.85 -5.26 -15.93
N VAL A 64 -34.03 -6.41 -15.29
CA VAL A 64 -34.64 -6.50 -13.96
C VAL A 64 -33.71 -5.94 -12.89
N GLU A 65 -32.42 -6.29 -12.93
CA GLU A 65 -31.42 -5.70 -12.05
C GLU A 65 -31.42 -4.17 -12.15
N ALA A 66 -31.43 -3.63 -13.37
CA ALA A 66 -31.50 -2.20 -13.62
C ALA A 66 -32.81 -1.59 -13.09
N GLU A 67 -33.95 -2.24 -13.30
CA GLU A 67 -35.25 -1.81 -12.78
C GLU A 67 -35.29 -1.81 -11.26
N VAL A 68 -34.69 -2.80 -10.59
CA VAL A 68 -34.59 -2.82 -9.12
C VAL A 68 -33.75 -1.65 -8.62
N LEU A 69 -32.58 -1.44 -9.22
CA LEU A 69 -31.69 -0.33 -8.86
C LEU A 69 -32.28 1.04 -9.22
N ALA A 70 -33.11 1.10 -10.27
CA ALA A 70 -33.87 2.28 -10.65
C ALA A 70 -35.11 2.46 -9.76
N ALA A 71 -35.75 1.41 -9.24
CA ALA A 71 -36.87 1.54 -8.30
C ALA A 71 -36.44 2.14 -6.95
N VAL A 72 -35.16 2.02 -6.62
CA VAL A 72 -34.51 2.79 -5.54
C VAL A 72 -34.55 4.32 -5.83
N ARG A 73 -34.82 4.75 -7.07
CA ARG A 73 -34.88 6.14 -7.61
C ARG A 73 -36.21 6.42 -8.35
N PRO A 74 -37.23 7.06 -7.76
CA PRO A 74 -38.55 7.07 -8.37
C PRO A 74 -38.83 8.30 -9.27
N ASP A 75 -39.01 8.05 -10.56
CA ASP A 75 -39.65 8.98 -11.52
C ASP A 75 -41.20 9.00 -11.40
N ALA A 76 -41.78 8.29 -10.43
CA ALA A 76 -43.23 8.12 -10.26
C ALA A 76 -43.82 8.84 -9.02
N GLY A 77 -43.40 10.07 -8.75
CA GLY A 77 -44.16 11.00 -7.90
C GLY A 77 -44.09 10.77 -6.37
N ASN A 78 -43.27 9.85 -5.87
CA ASN A 78 -43.03 9.65 -4.44
C ASN A 78 -41.53 9.66 -4.14
N ARG A 79 -40.98 10.86 -3.94
CA ARG A 79 -39.55 11.17 -4.00
C ARG A 79 -38.73 10.55 -2.86
N ASP A 80 -37.52 10.09 -3.17
CA ASP A 80 -36.41 9.80 -2.24
C ASP A 80 -36.71 8.86 -1.05
N LEU A 81 -37.36 7.72 -1.27
CA LEU A 81 -37.65 6.78 -0.18
C LEU A 81 -36.43 5.95 0.28
N VAL A 82 -35.42 5.78 -0.57
CA VAL A 82 -34.24 4.96 -0.25
C VAL A 82 -33.01 5.83 -0.17
N ASP A 83 -32.34 5.79 0.98
CA ASP A 83 -31.05 6.47 1.19
C ASP A 83 -29.85 5.52 0.98
N VAL A 84 -30.03 4.26 1.39
CA VAL A 84 -29.00 3.21 1.40
C VAL A 84 -29.60 1.94 0.81
N SER A 85 -28.91 1.33 -0.15
CA SER A 85 -29.30 0.06 -0.77
C SER A 85 -28.30 -1.01 -0.35
N SER A 86 -28.78 -2.05 0.34
CA SER A 86 -27.98 -3.19 0.77
C SER A 86 -28.11 -4.34 -0.21
N ASN A 87 -26.99 -4.75 -0.83
CA ASN A 87 -26.97 -5.76 -1.88
C ASN A 87 -26.01 -6.90 -1.50
N SER A 88 -26.53 -8.11 -1.43
CA SER A 88 -25.82 -9.33 -1.02
C SER A 88 -25.99 -10.42 -2.08
N TRP A 89 -25.74 -10.06 -3.33
CA TRP A 89 -25.90 -10.86 -4.55
C TRP A 89 -24.85 -10.42 -5.59
N GLY A 90 -24.65 -11.23 -6.63
CA GLY A 90 -23.65 -11.02 -7.66
C GLY A 90 -23.39 -12.33 -8.41
N PRO A 91 -22.31 -12.40 -9.20
CA PRO A 91 -21.88 -13.62 -9.89
C PRO A 91 -21.63 -14.78 -8.91
N LEU A 92 -21.46 -15.98 -9.47
CA LEU A 92 -21.01 -17.12 -8.68
C LEU A 92 -19.61 -16.84 -8.09
N ASP A 93 -19.47 -17.16 -6.80
CA ASP A 93 -18.23 -17.03 -6.01
C ASP A 93 -17.24 -18.18 -6.32
N ASP A 94 -17.06 -18.53 -7.61
CA ASP A 94 -16.24 -19.64 -8.12
C ASP A 94 -15.13 -19.20 -9.08
N ARG A 95 -14.69 -17.93 -8.97
CA ARG A 95 -13.76 -17.23 -9.87
C ARG A 95 -14.40 -16.79 -11.19
N HIS A 96 -15.71 -16.53 -11.20
CA HIS A 96 -16.39 -16.07 -12.39
C HIS A 96 -16.05 -14.60 -12.71
N LEU A 97 -15.74 -14.29 -13.98
CA LEU A 97 -15.59 -12.91 -14.45
C LEU A 97 -16.90 -12.43 -15.05
N GLU A 98 -17.66 -11.67 -14.27
CA GLU A 98 -18.93 -11.11 -14.72
C GLU A 98 -19.13 -9.68 -14.25
N ALA A 99 -19.55 -8.83 -15.17
CA ALA A 99 -19.84 -7.44 -14.93
C ALA A 99 -21.34 -7.20 -15.06
N PRO A 100 -21.89 -6.21 -14.35
CA PRO A 100 -23.25 -5.77 -14.60
C PRO A 100 -23.43 -5.46 -16.08
N GLY A 101 -24.60 -5.81 -16.62
CA GLY A 101 -24.95 -5.41 -17.97
C GLY A 101 -25.07 -3.88 -18.11
N PRO A 102 -25.19 -3.39 -19.35
CA PRO A 102 -25.19 -1.95 -19.62
C PRO A 102 -26.36 -1.20 -18.97
N LEU A 103 -27.52 -1.83 -18.78
CA LEU A 103 -28.65 -1.20 -18.11
C LEU A 103 -28.38 -1.07 -16.61
N THR A 104 -27.90 -2.15 -15.98
CA THR A 104 -27.57 -2.18 -14.56
C THR A 104 -26.45 -1.18 -14.22
N GLU A 105 -25.39 -1.11 -15.02
CA GLU A 105 -24.31 -0.12 -14.83
C GLU A 105 -24.84 1.32 -14.98
N THR A 106 -25.79 1.54 -15.89
CA THR A 106 -26.45 2.85 -16.06
C THR A 106 -27.32 3.18 -14.84
N ALA A 107 -28.08 2.21 -14.32
CA ALA A 107 -28.90 2.38 -13.13
C ALA A 107 -28.05 2.68 -11.88
N LEU A 108 -26.92 2.01 -11.69
CA LEU A 108 -25.96 2.34 -10.61
C LEU A 108 -25.46 3.78 -10.74
N LYS A 109 -25.07 4.20 -11.95
CA LYS A 109 -24.56 5.56 -12.19
C LYS A 109 -25.64 6.62 -11.94
N ASP A 110 -26.85 6.41 -12.46
CA ASP A 110 -28.00 7.27 -12.18
C ASP A 110 -28.29 7.31 -10.67
N GLY A 111 -28.27 6.12 -10.07
CA GLY A 111 -28.29 5.74 -8.66
C GLY A 111 -27.29 6.46 -7.74
N VAL A 112 -26.17 6.96 -8.25
CA VAL A 112 -25.26 7.81 -7.45
C VAL A 112 -25.31 9.28 -7.86
N THR A 113 -25.92 9.59 -9.00
CA THR A 113 -25.98 10.96 -9.55
C THR A 113 -27.23 11.72 -9.11
N ASN A 114 -28.44 11.17 -9.27
CA ASN A 114 -29.69 11.93 -9.24
C ASN A 114 -30.55 11.90 -7.95
N GLY A 115 -30.93 10.76 -7.42
CA GLY A 115 -31.69 10.67 -6.14
C GLY A 115 -30.91 11.01 -4.87
N ARG A 116 -31.63 10.96 -3.74
CA ARG A 116 -31.32 11.73 -2.53
C ARG A 116 -31.10 13.21 -2.89
N GLY A 117 -31.92 13.73 -3.80
CA GLY A 117 -31.79 15.10 -4.32
C GLY A 117 -30.41 15.47 -4.88
N GLY A 118 -29.70 14.52 -5.50
CA GLY A 118 -28.36 14.71 -6.06
C GLY A 118 -27.20 14.32 -5.14
N LEU A 119 -27.48 13.89 -3.90
CA LEU A 119 -26.44 13.40 -2.98
C LEU A 119 -25.99 11.96 -3.31
N GLY A 120 -26.82 11.21 -4.05
CA GLY A 120 -26.55 9.83 -4.49
C GLY A 120 -26.92 8.76 -3.46
N ILE A 121 -27.50 7.65 -3.92
CA ILE A 121 -27.74 6.46 -3.10
C ILE A 121 -26.40 5.93 -2.61
N VAL A 122 -26.37 5.48 -1.36
CA VAL A 122 -25.26 4.66 -0.86
C VAL A 122 -25.54 3.19 -1.21
N TYR A 123 -24.96 2.69 -2.30
CA TYR A 123 -24.98 1.25 -2.60
C TYR A 123 -23.92 0.53 -1.79
N VAL A 124 -24.34 -0.38 -0.92
CA VAL A 124 -23.46 -1.26 -0.14
C VAL A 124 -23.54 -2.65 -0.74
N TRP A 125 -22.39 -3.27 -0.99
CA TRP A 125 -22.29 -4.56 -1.68
C TRP A 125 -21.46 -5.55 -0.86
N ALA A 126 -21.97 -6.78 -0.71
CA ALA A 126 -21.19 -7.88 -0.17
C ALA A 126 -20.03 -8.19 -1.13
N ALA A 127 -18.83 -8.40 -0.59
CA ALA A 127 -17.62 -8.61 -1.40
C ALA A 127 -17.41 -10.06 -1.89
N GLY A 128 -18.38 -10.97 -1.71
CA GLY A 128 -18.28 -12.38 -2.09
C GLY A 128 -17.78 -13.31 -0.98
N ASN A 129 -18.05 -14.61 -1.13
CA ASN A 129 -17.76 -15.69 -0.17
C ASN A 129 -16.80 -16.77 -0.74
N GLY A 130 -16.19 -16.53 -1.90
CA GLY A 130 -15.38 -17.48 -2.66
C GLY A 130 -13.91 -17.58 -2.23
N ARG A 131 -13.53 -17.15 -1.01
CA ARG A 131 -12.12 -17.15 -0.60
C ARG A 131 -11.48 -18.54 -0.61
N ALA A 132 -12.22 -19.58 -0.21
CA ALA A 132 -11.75 -20.97 -0.28
C ALA A 132 -11.53 -21.42 -1.72
N GLU A 133 -12.38 -20.92 -2.62
CA GLU A 133 -12.23 -21.02 -4.06
C GLU A 133 -11.22 -20.04 -4.61
N LEU A 134 -10.42 -19.32 -3.81
CA LEU A 134 -9.42 -18.36 -4.28
C LEU A 134 -10.00 -17.27 -5.20
N ASP A 135 -11.28 -16.96 -5.04
CA ASP A 135 -11.96 -15.89 -5.74
C ASP A 135 -11.44 -14.51 -5.30
N ASN A 136 -11.84 -13.47 -6.02
CA ASN A 136 -11.43 -12.10 -5.80
C ASN A 136 -12.58 -11.13 -6.02
N VAL A 137 -12.70 -10.14 -5.13
CA VAL A 137 -13.65 -9.02 -5.24
C VAL A 137 -13.57 -8.31 -6.60
N ASN A 138 -12.42 -8.38 -7.29
CA ASN A 138 -12.25 -7.78 -8.61
C ASN A 138 -12.80 -8.59 -9.79
N TYR A 139 -13.28 -9.80 -9.57
CA TYR A 139 -13.90 -10.66 -10.58
C TYR A 139 -15.42 -10.46 -10.61
N ASP A 140 -15.99 -9.97 -9.51
CA ASP A 140 -17.34 -9.42 -9.44
C ASP A 140 -17.35 -7.93 -9.87
N GLY A 141 -17.98 -7.62 -11.00
CA GLY A 141 -18.15 -6.27 -11.50
C GLY A 141 -19.14 -5.41 -10.70
N PHE A 142 -19.96 -5.97 -9.85
CA PHE A 142 -20.81 -5.21 -8.94
C PHE A 142 -19.99 -4.71 -7.74
N ALA A 143 -19.30 -5.62 -7.03
CA ALA A 143 -18.45 -5.26 -5.90
C ALA A 143 -17.23 -4.42 -6.32
N ASN A 144 -16.67 -4.61 -7.52
CA ASN A 144 -15.52 -3.82 -7.98
C ASN A 144 -15.87 -2.44 -8.56
N SER A 145 -17.16 -2.14 -8.71
CA SER A 145 -17.65 -0.85 -9.22
C SER A 145 -17.30 0.28 -8.27
N ARG A 146 -17.00 1.47 -8.81
CA ARG A 146 -16.79 2.63 -7.96
C ARG A 146 -18.04 3.11 -7.25
N TYR A 147 -19.22 2.81 -7.80
CA TYR A 147 -20.50 3.27 -7.30
C TYR A 147 -20.96 2.50 -6.07
N THR A 148 -20.31 1.38 -5.77
CA THR A 148 -20.66 0.48 -4.67
C THR A 148 -19.58 0.52 -3.59
N LEU A 149 -20.00 0.23 -2.35
CA LEU A 149 -19.12 0.04 -1.21
C LEU A 149 -18.95 -1.46 -0.97
N ALA A 150 -17.83 -2.03 -1.44
CA ALA A 150 -17.51 -3.44 -1.22
C ALA A 150 -17.15 -3.74 0.25
N VAL A 151 -17.91 -4.64 0.86
CA VAL A 151 -17.83 -5.02 2.28
C VAL A 151 -17.44 -6.49 2.45
N GLY A 152 -16.29 -6.71 3.08
CA GLY A 152 -15.85 -8.04 3.50
C GLY A 152 -16.29 -8.39 4.92
N ALA A 153 -15.98 -9.60 5.36
CA ALA A 153 -16.43 -10.13 6.64
C ALA A 153 -15.27 -10.43 7.60
N SER A 154 -15.44 -10.05 8.86
CA SER A 154 -14.53 -10.36 9.96
C SER A 154 -15.26 -11.17 11.04
N THR A 155 -14.55 -12.09 11.67
CA THR A 155 -15.08 -12.90 12.77
C THR A 155 -15.08 -12.12 14.09
N SER A 156 -15.81 -12.66 15.08
CA SER A 156 -15.80 -12.17 16.47
C SER A 156 -14.41 -12.16 17.13
N HIS A 157 -13.42 -12.89 16.60
CA HIS A 157 -12.03 -12.88 17.06
C HIS A 157 -11.19 -11.70 16.52
N GLY A 158 -11.79 -10.80 15.73
CA GLY A 158 -11.06 -9.69 15.10
C GLY A 158 -10.09 -10.16 14.00
N ARG A 159 -10.42 -11.25 13.33
CA ARG A 159 -9.70 -11.81 12.16
C ARG A 159 -10.64 -11.88 10.97
N ILE A 160 -10.09 -11.98 9.76
CA ILE A 160 -10.90 -12.17 8.56
C ILE A 160 -11.71 -13.47 8.65
N ALA A 161 -12.94 -13.45 8.15
CA ALA A 161 -13.75 -14.66 8.00
C ALA A 161 -13.16 -15.56 6.90
N PRO A 162 -13.21 -16.90 7.04
CA PRO A 162 -12.55 -17.84 6.13
C PRO A 162 -13.14 -17.83 4.71
N TYR A 163 -14.37 -17.35 4.53
CA TYR A 163 -15.04 -17.20 3.24
C TYR A 163 -14.84 -15.82 2.61
N SER A 164 -14.46 -14.78 3.37
CA SER A 164 -14.40 -13.39 2.85
C SER A 164 -13.29 -13.23 1.83
N GLU A 165 -13.66 -12.81 0.62
CA GLU A 165 -12.70 -12.64 -0.47
C GLU A 165 -11.69 -11.52 -0.23
N ASP A 166 -10.50 -11.71 -0.80
CA ASP A 166 -9.47 -10.67 -0.87
C ASP A 166 -9.71 -9.83 -2.13
N GLY A 167 -9.36 -8.54 -2.15
CA GLY A 167 -9.42 -7.75 -3.39
C GLY A 167 -8.92 -6.32 -3.25
N ALA A 168 -8.58 -5.68 -4.37
CA ALA A 168 -8.12 -4.30 -4.34
C ALA A 168 -9.27 -3.28 -4.25
N ALA A 169 -10.49 -3.68 -4.63
CA ALA A 169 -11.72 -2.88 -4.54
C ALA A 169 -12.30 -2.84 -3.12
N LEU A 170 -11.97 -3.82 -2.27
CA LEU A 170 -12.45 -3.94 -0.89
C LEU A 170 -12.19 -2.65 -0.08
N MET A 171 -13.26 -2.05 0.44
CA MET A 171 -13.16 -0.79 1.22
C MET A 171 -13.04 -1.07 2.71
N VAL A 172 -13.97 -1.82 3.29
CA VAL A 172 -14.00 -2.13 4.72
C VAL A 172 -14.44 -3.57 4.95
N VAL A 173 -14.27 -4.05 6.18
CA VAL A 173 -14.90 -5.29 6.64
C VAL A 173 -15.86 -5.00 7.79
N ALA A 174 -16.80 -5.90 8.04
CA ALA A 174 -17.69 -5.82 9.20
C ALA A 174 -17.83 -7.17 9.91
N PRO A 175 -18.22 -7.21 11.20
CA PRO A 175 -18.50 -8.45 11.90
C PRO A 175 -19.51 -9.34 11.16
N SER A 176 -19.21 -10.63 11.07
CA SER A 176 -20.07 -11.70 10.56
C SER A 176 -19.68 -13.03 11.22
N GLY A 177 -20.30 -14.12 10.80
CA GLY A 177 -20.04 -15.48 11.28
C GLY A 177 -18.64 -16.01 10.98
N ASP A 178 -18.20 -17.02 11.72
CA ASP A 178 -16.84 -17.57 11.60
C ASP A 178 -16.70 -18.72 10.59
N GLY A 179 -17.78 -19.03 9.87
CA GLY A 179 -17.84 -20.09 8.86
C GLY A 179 -18.21 -21.46 9.45
N VAL A 180 -18.55 -21.52 10.73
CA VAL A 180 -19.13 -22.70 11.39
C VAL A 180 -20.57 -22.38 11.80
N PRO A 181 -21.58 -22.75 10.99
CA PRO A 181 -22.97 -22.40 11.25
C PRO A 181 -23.47 -22.85 12.62
N GLY A 182 -24.26 -21.99 13.28
CA GLY A 182 -25.00 -22.33 14.49
C GLY A 182 -24.19 -22.23 15.78
N THR A 183 -23.01 -21.60 15.74
CA THR A 183 -22.26 -21.26 16.95
C THR A 183 -22.70 -19.91 17.50
N LEU A 184 -22.47 -19.64 18.81
CA LEU A 184 -22.71 -18.31 19.42
C LEU A 184 -21.84 -17.17 18.82
N ARG A 185 -21.10 -17.44 17.74
CA ARG A 185 -20.17 -16.53 17.08
C ARG A 185 -20.70 -16.04 15.73
N ASP A 186 -21.82 -16.58 15.28
CA ASP A 186 -22.56 -16.12 14.12
C ASP A 186 -23.49 -14.95 14.47
N VAL A 187 -24.05 -14.32 13.44
CA VAL A 187 -24.93 -13.16 13.60
C VAL A 187 -26.34 -13.63 13.93
N LEU A 188 -26.87 -13.12 15.03
CA LEU A 188 -28.27 -13.27 15.41
C LEU A 188 -29.10 -12.20 14.71
N THR A 189 -30.16 -12.62 14.00
CA THR A 189 -31.03 -11.73 13.24
C THR A 189 -32.47 -12.25 13.20
N THR A 190 -33.37 -11.48 12.58
CA THR A 190 -34.75 -11.90 12.29
C THR A 190 -34.78 -12.99 11.23
N ASP A 191 -35.72 -13.91 11.34
CA ASP A 191 -36.02 -14.93 10.35
C ASP A 191 -37.50 -14.84 9.97
N PHE A 192 -37.97 -15.70 9.06
CA PHE A 192 -39.40 -15.83 8.85
C PHE A 192 -40.11 -16.31 10.10
N THR A 193 -41.31 -15.80 10.31
CA THR A 193 -42.16 -16.29 11.40
C THR A 193 -42.54 -17.75 11.19
N GLY A 194 -42.44 -18.56 12.24
CA GLY A 194 -42.80 -19.98 12.20
C GLY A 194 -41.74 -20.88 11.54
N SER A 195 -42.14 -21.86 10.73
CA SER A 195 -41.24 -22.93 10.25
C SER A 195 -40.66 -22.72 8.85
N ALA A 196 -40.89 -21.56 8.24
CA ALA A 196 -40.54 -21.29 6.84
C ALA A 196 -39.16 -20.63 6.67
N GLY A 197 -38.49 -20.29 7.77
CA GLY A 197 -37.19 -19.61 7.78
C GLY A 197 -36.00 -20.56 7.64
N TYR A 198 -34.79 -20.05 7.91
CA TYR A 198 -33.60 -20.88 8.09
C TYR A 198 -33.83 -21.95 9.16
N THR A 199 -34.58 -21.61 10.20
CA THR A 199 -34.96 -22.52 11.27
C THR A 199 -36.43 -22.34 11.63
N SER A 200 -36.95 -23.25 12.47
CA SER A 200 -38.28 -23.04 13.07
C SER A 200 -38.18 -22.01 14.19
N GLY A 201 -38.81 -20.86 14.00
CA GLY A 201 -38.83 -19.73 14.92
C GLY A 201 -38.58 -18.41 14.20
N ASP A 202 -38.85 -17.30 14.87
CA ASP A 202 -38.85 -15.98 14.23
C ASP A 202 -37.44 -15.34 14.16
N TYR A 203 -36.41 -16.06 14.60
CA TYR A 203 -35.03 -15.59 14.70
C TYR A 203 -34.05 -16.68 14.31
N TYR A 204 -32.93 -16.26 13.72
CA TYR A 204 -31.87 -17.16 13.30
C TYR A 204 -30.53 -16.71 13.86
N SER A 205 -29.83 -17.60 14.57
CA SER A 205 -28.55 -17.34 15.24
C SER A 205 -27.33 -17.78 14.45
N GLY A 206 -27.50 -18.31 13.24
CA GLY A 206 -26.43 -18.85 12.40
C GLY A 206 -26.17 -18.01 11.14
N PHE A 207 -26.60 -16.74 11.11
CA PHE A 207 -26.46 -15.92 9.92
C PHE A 207 -25.01 -15.45 9.74
N GLY A 208 -24.51 -15.49 8.51
CA GLY A 208 -23.10 -15.27 8.22
C GLY A 208 -22.86 -14.82 6.79
N GLY A 209 -21.66 -15.07 6.28
CA GLY A 209 -21.25 -14.61 4.96
C GLY A 209 -20.92 -13.11 4.93
N THR A 210 -20.35 -12.63 3.82
CA THR A 210 -20.32 -11.20 3.51
C THR A 210 -21.73 -10.63 3.36
N SER A 211 -22.71 -11.50 3.10
CA SER A 211 -24.14 -11.22 3.12
C SER A 211 -24.69 -10.68 4.44
N SER A 212 -24.04 -10.98 5.57
CA SER A 212 -24.39 -10.38 6.88
C SER A 212 -23.56 -9.13 7.19
N ALA A 213 -22.35 -9.03 6.63
CA ALA A 213 -21.49 -7.86 6.80
C ALA A 213 -22.02 -6.62 6.06
N ALA A 214 -22.48 -6.78 4.81
CA ALA A 214 -23.04 -5.69 4.00
C ALA A 214 -24.26 -4.99 4.64
N PRO A 215 -25.30 -5.68 5.15
CA PRO A 215 -26.42 -5.02 5.83
C PRO A 215 -26.00 -4.36 7.13
N LEU A 216 -25.00 -4.90 7.85
CA LEU A 216 -24.46 -4.23 9.03
C LEU A 216 -23.85 -2.86 8.68
N VAL A 217 -23.04 -2.81 7.61
CA VAL A 217 -22.49 -1.54 7.11
C VAL A 217 -23.59 -0.63 6.57
N SER A 218 -24.65 -1.17 5.97
CA SER A 218 -25.80 -0.39 5.51
C SER A 218 -26.52 0.31 6.67
N GLY A 219 -26.71 -0.39 7.80
CA GLY A 219 -27.22 0.22 9.02
C GLY A 219 -26.28 1.31 9.56
N VAL A 220 -24.96 1.09 9.56
CA VAL A 220 -24.00 2.14 9.92
C VAL A 220 -24.09 3.34 8.98
N ALA A 221 -24.21 3.13 7.67
CA ALA A 221 -24.40 4.20 6.70
C ALA A 221 -25.68 5.01 6.98
N ALA A 222 -26.78 4.35 7.33
CA ALA A 222 -28.01 5.03 7.76
C ALA A 222 -27.79 5.90 9.02
N LEU A 223 -26.99 5.44 10.00
CA LEU A 223 -26.60 6.27 11.15
C LEU A 223 -25.75 7.49 10.74
N LEU A 224 -24.87 7.35 9.76
CA LEU A 224 -24.10 8.49 9.23
C LEU A 224 -25.01 9.53 8.58
N LEU A 225 -25.96 9.08 7.77
CA LEU A 225 -26.94 9.95 7.11
C LEU A 225 -27.92 10.58 8.11
N GLN A 226 -28.25 9.89 9.20
CA GLN A 226 -29.00 10.49 10.30
C GLN A 226 -28.20 11.60 10.99
N ALA A 227 -26.91 11.36 11.25
CA ALA A 227 -26.03 12.34 11.91
C ALA A 227 -25.73 13.55 11.00
N ASN A 228 -25.64 13.32 9.69
CA ASN A 228 -25.43 14.36 8.70
C ASN A 228 -26.11 14.01 7.36
N PRO A 229 -27.34 14.51 7.12
CA PRO A 229 -28.09 14.21 5.90
C PRO A 229 -27.42 14.74 4.62
N SER A 230 -26.52 15.71 4.72
CA SER A 230 -25.85 16.35 3.58
C SER A 230 -24.69 15.53 2.99
N LEU A 231 -24.33 14.40 3.61
CA LEU A 231 -23.30 13.52 3.08
C LEU A 231 -23.72 12.93 1.73
N THR A 232 -22.82 13.05 0.76
CA THR A 232 -22.94 12.35 -0.53
C THR A 232 -22.55 10.88 -0.38
N TRP A 233 -22.87 10.05 -1.38
CA TRP A 233 -22.42 8.66 -1.44
C TRP A 233 -20.89 8.52 -1.32
N ARG A 234 -20.12 9.46 -1.90
CA ARG A 234 -18.64 9.52 -1.78
C ARG A 234 -18.19 9.89 -0.37
N ASP A 235 -18.91 10.82 0.28
CA ASP A 235 -18.61 11.19 1.66
C ASP A 235 -18.80 10.02 2.61
N VAL A 236 -19.86 9.23 2.43
CA VAL A 236 -20.10 8.02 3.24
C VAL A 236 -18.97 7.01 3.08
N GLN A 237 -18.54 6.73 1.85
CA GLN A 237 -17.37 5.87 1.60
C GLN A 237 -16.10 6.43 2.30
N ALA A 238 -15.85 7.73 2.16
CA ALA A 238 -14.68 8.38 2.75
C ALA A 238 -14.70 8.39 4.28
N VAL A 239 -15.84 8.63 4.92
CA VAL A 239 -16.00 8.55 6.38
C VAL A 239 -15.66 7.13 6.83
N LEU A 240 -16.28 6.11 6.24
CA LEU A 240 -16.06 4.71 6.63
C LEU A 240 -14.60 4.27 6.43
N ILE A 241 -13.96 4.67 5.34
CA ILE A 241 -12.54 4.41 5.06
C ILE A 241 -11.63 5.08 6.10
N THR A 242 -11.88 6.35 6.42
CA THR A 242 -10.98 7.15 7.28
C THR A 242 -11.11 6.81 8.76
N THR A 243 -12.24 6.23 9.18
CA THR A 243 -12.49 5.82 10.57
C THR A 243 -12.35 4.31 10.79
N ALA A 244 -12.04 3.53 9.76
CA ALA A 244 -11.91 2.08 9.86
C ALA A 244 -10.82 1.67 10.88
N GLN A 245 -11.15 0.66 11.70
CA GLN A 245 -10.26 0.09 12.68
C GLN A 245 -9.39 -1.01 12.08
N LYS A 246 -8.07 -0.83 12.12
CA LYS A 246 -7.13 -1.89 11.73
C LYS A 246 -7.28 -3.13 12.63
N LEU A 247 -7.61 -4.28 12.02
CA LEU A 247 -7.66 -5.59 12.68
C LEU A 247 -6.36 -6.38 12.50
N ASP A 248 -6.21 -7.47 13.27
CA ASP A 248 -5.12 -8.46 13.15
C ASP A 248 -3.78 -7.79 12.82
N SER A 249 -3.27 -6.97 13.75
CA SER A 249 -2.21 -6.01 13.45
C SER A 249 -0.91 -6.64 12.94
N GLY A 250 -0.69 -7.93 13.23
CA GLY A 250 0.44 -8.75 12.79
C GLY A 250 0.27 -9.41 11.43
N HIS A 251 -0.90 -9.31 10.79
CA HIS A 251 -1.14 -9.87 9.47
C HIS A 251 -0.21 -9.24 8.42
N LYS A 252 0.48 -10.09 7.64
CA LYS A 252 1.48 -9.66 6.66
C LYS A 252 0.90 -8.90 5.47
N GLY A 253 -0.41 -9.01 5.26
CA GLY A 253 -1.14 -8.30 4.20
C GLY A 253 -1.35 -6.80 4.47
N TRP A 254 -0.97 -6.29 5.65
CA TRP A 254 -1.05 -4.86 5.96
C TRP A 254 0.13 -4.08 5.38
N SER A 255 -0.18 -2.93 4.81
CA SER A 255 0.80 -1.90 4.46
C SER A 255 0.23 -0.51 4.76
N ARG A 256 1.01 0.54 4.55
CA ARG A 256 0.50 1.91 4.53
C ARG A 256 0.59 2.46 3.12
N ASN A 257 -0.48 3.11 2.67
CA ASN A 257 -0.50 3.85 1.43
C ASN A 257 0.25 5.19 1.61
N ALA A 258 0.42 5.96 0.54
CA ALA A 258 1.23 7.18 0.58
C ALA A 258 0.55 8.35 1.33
N ALA A 259 -0.78 8.29 1.48
CA ALA A 259 -1.54 9.21 2.32
C ALA A 259 -1.52 8.83 3.81
N GLY A 260 -0.90 7.70 4.16
CA GLY A 260 -0.69 7.27 5.53
C GLY A 260 -1.73 6.30 6.07
N TYR A 261 -2.76 5.94 5.29
CA TYR A 261 -3.79 4.99 5.68
C TYR A 261 -3.28 3.55 5.69
N HIS A 262 -3.76 2.76 6.64
CA HIS A 262 -3.56 1.31 6.62
C HIS A 262 -4.40 0.68 5.52
N ILE A 263 -3.80 -0.14 4.67
CA ILE A 263 -4.47 -0.83 3.57
C ILE A 263 -4.10 -2.31 3.54
N SER A 264 -5.07 -3.14 3.17
CA SER A 264 -4.94 -4.58 2.99
C SER A 264 -5.84 -5.05 1.86
N HIS A 265 -5.42 -6.08 1.12
CA HIS A 265 -6.31 -6.77 0.17
C HIS A 265 -7.35 -7.61 0.91
N THR A 266 -7.03 -8.01 2.14
CA THR A 266 -7.87 -8.89 2.97
C THR A 266 -8.88 -8.11 3.81
N TYR A 267 -8.46 -6.95 4.33
CA TYR A 267 -9.26 -6.19 5.29
C TYR A 267 -9.73 -4.82 4.76
N GLY A 268 -9.44 -4.49 3.49
CA GLY A 268 -9.60 -3.12 2.97
C GLY A 268 -8.82 -2.12 3.82
N TYR A 269 -9.51 -1.10 4.34
CA TYR A 269 -8.98 -0.13 5.31
C TYR A 269 -9.10 -0.60 6.77
N GLY A 270 -9.91 -1.63 7.04
CA GLY A 270 -10.15 -2.17 8.37
C GLY A 270 -11.62 -2.45 8.62
N ARG A 271 -11.93 -2.77 9.88
CA ARG A 271 -13.31 -2.99 10.32
C ARG A 271 -14.04 -1.67 10.50
N VAL A 272 -15.31 -1.61 10.10
CA VAL A 272 -16.17 -0.47 10.41
C VAL A 272 -16.23 -0.19 11.92
N ASP A 273 -16.11 1.08 12.30
CA ASP A 273 -16.30 1.59 13.65
C ASP A 273 -17.43 2.61 13.62
N ALA A 274 -18.64 2.19 14.02
CA ALA A 274 -19.83 3.02 13.93
C ALA A 274 -19.73 4.30 14.77
N ALA A 275 -19.15 4.21 15.98
CA ALA A 275 -19.02 5.36 16.87
C ALA A 275 -18.05 6.40 16.29
N ALA A 276 -16.87 5.95 15.82
CA ALA A 276 -15.91 6.84 15.19
C ALA A 276 -16.46 7.44 13.89
N ALA A 277 -17.16 6.64 13.08
CA ALA A 277 -17.76 7.09 11.82
C ALA A 277 -18.84 8.16 12.05
N VAL A 278 -19.77 7.94 12.98
CA VAL A 278 -20.83 8.92 13.32
C VAL A 278 -20.22 10.21 13.88
N ALA A 279 -19.23 10.11 14.77
CA ALA A 279 -18.55 11.29 15.31
C ALA A 279 -17.83 12.10 14.21
N ALA A 280 -17.21 11.42 13.24
CA ALA A 280 -16.61 12.08 12.07
C ALA A 280 -17.69 12.73 11.18
N ALA A 281 -18.79 12.04 10.90
CA ALA A 281 -19.89 12.52 10.06
C ALA A 281 -20.49 13.85 10.55
N MET A 282 -20.67 14.01 11.87
CA MET A 282 -21.22 15.24 12.48
C MET A 282 -20.43 16.51 12.18
N SER A 283 -19.13 16.38 11.87
CA SER A 283 -18.25 17.52 11.55
C SER A 283 -17.57 17.38 10.18
N TRP A 284 -18.06 16.44 9.36
CA TRP A 284 -17.48 16.14 8.07
C TRP A 284 -17.65 17.31 7.11
N ARG A 285 -16.56 17.64 6.41
CA ARG A 285 -16.59 18.60 5.31
C ARG A 285 -16.82 17.81 4.03
N PRO A 286 -17.94 18.05 3.31
CA PRO A 286 -18.20 17.36 2.07
C PRO A 286 -17.03 17.43 1.10
N LEU A 287 -16.76 16.33 0.42
CA LEU A 287 -15.80 16.27 -0.67
C LEU A 287 -16.23 17.27 -1.77
N GLY A 288 -15.23 17.88 -2.41
CA GLY A 288 -15.49 18.70 -3.60
C GLY A 288 -16.10 17.89 -4.75
N PRO A 289 -16.49 18.58 -5.84
CA PRO A 289 -16.95 17.92 -7.06
C PRO A 289 -15.96 16.87 -7.54
N GLU A 290 -16.48 15.71 -7.94
CA GLU A 290 -15.66 14.65 -8.50
C GLU A 290 -15.05 15.10 -9.83
N THR A 291 -13.81 14.70 -10.08
CA THR A 291 -13.14 14.83 -11.36
C THR A 291 -12.48 13.50 -11.70
N ILE A 292 -12.37 13.21 -12.99
CA ILE A 292 -11.65 12.06 -13.53
C ILE A 292 -10.45 12.51 -14.35
N VAL A 293 -9.33 11.81 -14.19
CA VAL A 293 -8.20 11.89 -15.13
C VAL A 293 -7.93 10.51 -15.74
N THR A 294 -7.79 10.47 -17.06
CA THR A 294 -7.73 9.20 -17.83
C THR A 294 -6.48 9.13 -18.69
N ALA A 295 -5.71 8.04 -18.62
CA ALA A 295 -4.60 7.80 -19.53
C ALA A 295 -4.58 6.34 -20.02
N SER A 296 -4.17 6.14 -21.26
CA SER A 296 -4.15 4.80 -21.87
C SER A 296 -2.80 4.52 -22.51
N ALA A 297 -2.46 3.24 -22.62
CA ALA A 297 -1.32 2.78 -23.40
C ALA A 297 -1.64 1.44 -24.08
N SER A 298 -1.06 1.25 -25.26
CA SER A 298 -1.17 0.03 -26.06
C SER A 298 0.21 -0.59 -26.24
N PRO A 299 0.76 -1.30 -25.23
CA PRO A 299 2.12 -1.82 -25.29
C PRO A 299 2.30 -2.86 -26.39
N GLN A 300 1.27 -3.64 -26.74
CA GLN A 300 1.31 -4.59 -27.85
C GLN A 300 2.42 -5.66 -27.68
N ARG A 301 2.61 -6.16 -26.45
CA ARG A 301 3.74 -7.04 -26.07
C ARG A 301 3.27 -8.42 -25.64
N THR A 302 3.97 -9.46 -26.08
CA THR A 302 3.80 -10.84 -25.55
C THR A 302 4.03 -10.86 -24.05
N ILE A 303 3.18 -11.59 -23.33
CA ILE A 303 3.35 -11.86 -21.90
C ILE A 303 4.34 -13.03 -21.79
N PRO A 304 5.49 -12.88 -21.11
CA PRO A 304 6.44 -13.96 -20.96
C PRO A 304 5.89 -15.05 -20.04
N ASP A 305 5.81 -16.26 -20.59
CA ASP A 305 5.44 -17.51 -19.91
C ASP A 305 6.36 -17.80 -18.72
N ALA A 306 5.79 -18.36 -17.64
CA ALA A 306 6.46 -18.75 -16.40
C ALA A 306 7.44 -17.70 -15.84
N SER A 307 7.06 -16.42 -15.88
CA SER A 307 7.95 -15.29 -15.61
C SER A 307 7.59 -14.50 -14.37
N THR A 308 8.47 -14.56 -13.37
CA THR A 308 8.36 -13.71 -12.17
C THR A 308 8.55 -12.21 -12.45
N VAL A 309 9.06 -11.84 -13.63
CA VAL A 309 9.26 -10.44 -14.07
C VAL A 309 8.04 -9.92 -14.83
N GLY A 310 7.52 -10.73 -15.78
CA GLY A 310 6.44 -10.37 -16.69
C GLY A 310 6.72 -9.14 -17.55
N VAL A 311 5.65 -8.44 -17.97
CA VAL A 311 5.73 -7.21 -18.77
C VAL A 311 5.12 -6.05 -18.01
N THR A 312 5.77 -4.88 -18.10
CA THR A 312 5.29 -3.63 -17.51
C THR A 312 5.05 -2.59 -18.60
N SER A 313 3.90 -1.91 -18.51
CA SER A 313 3.55 -0.72 -19.28
C SER A 313 3.35 0.46 -18.32
N ALA A 314 3.47 1.68 -18.81
CA ALA A 314 3.37 2.88 -18.00
C ALA A 314 2.59 3.99 -18.71
N VAL A 315 1.81 4.74 -17.94
CA VAL A 315 1.14 5.97 -18.35
C VAL A 315 1.51 7.08 -17.36
N SER A 316 1.51 8.34 -17.80
CA SER A 316 1.80 9.47 -16.91
C SER A 316 0.60 10.41 -16.84
N LEU A 317 0.22 10.75 -15.62
CA LEU A 317 -0.75 11.78 -15.30
C LEU A 317 0.03 13.00 -14.80
N GLY A 318 0.12 14.08 -15.56
CA GLY A 318 0.96 15.23 -15.21
C GLY A 318 0.60 16.46 -16.05
N ALA A 319 1.57 17.36 -16.27
CA ALA A 319 1.44 18.64 -16.98
C ALA A 319 0.29 18.70 -18.01
N GLY A 320 -0.63 19.65 -17.81
CA GLY A 320 -1.83 19.84 -18.62
C GLY A 320 -3.08 19.10 -18.11
N ARG A 321 -3.01 18.44 -16.95
CA ARG A 321 -4.15 17.76 -16.31
C ARG A 321 -4.31 18.20 -14.85
N PRO A 322 -5.53 18.26 -14.32
CA PRO A 322 -5.74 18.54 -12.91
C PRO A 322 -5.12 17.44 -12.06
N ARG A 323 -4.49 17.82 -10.95
CA ARG A 323 -4.01 16.90 -9.93
C ARG A 323 -5.18 16.55 -9.03
N LEU A 324 -5.38 15.26 -8.76
CA LEU A 324 -6.46 14.81 -7.89
C LEU A 324 -5.91 14.28 -6.56
N THR A 325 -6.64 14.54 -5.48
CA THR A 325 -6.62 13.69 -4.30
C THR A 325 -7.47 12.47 -4.64
N THR A 326 -6.82 11.32 -4.80
CA THR A 326 -7.43 10.10 -5.32
C THR A 326 -8.47 9.56 -4.33
N GLU A 327 -9.61 9.13 -4.85
CA GLU A 327 -10.66 8.44 -4.09
C GLU A 327 -10.79 6.98 -4.53
N TYR A 328 -10.72 6.72 -5.85
CA TYR A 328 -10.78 5.38 -6.42
C TYR A 328 -10.02 5.33 -7.75
N VAL A 329 -9.61 4.13 -8.15
CA VAL A 329 -8.92 3.89 -9.41
C VAL A 329 -9.57 2.74 -10.16
N GLU A 330 -9.78 2.91 -11.47
CA GLU A 330 -10.16 1.82 -12.36
C GLU A 330 -9.05 1.54 -13.37
N VAL A 331 -8.90 0.27 -13.73
CA VAL A 331 -8.03 -0.20 -14.82
C VAL A 331 -8.86 -1.05 -15.76
N VAL A 332 -9.08 -0.56 -16.97
CA VAL A 332 -9.69 -1.34 -18.05
C VAL A 332 -8.58 -2.04 -18.83
N LEU A 333 -8.52 -3.37 -18.80
CA LEU A 333 -7.44 -4.18 -19.37
C LEU A 333 -7.91 -5.00 -20.57
N ASP A 334 -7.04 -5.05 -21.59
CA ASP A 334 -7.13 -5.94 -22.74
C ASP A 334 -5.83 -6.77 -22.77
N ALA A 335 -5.95 -8.02 -22.34
CA ALA A 335 -4.84 -8.95 -22.19
C ALA A 335 -5.31 -10.38 -22.49
N PRO A 336 -5.62 -10.72 -23.77
CA PRO A 336 -5.96 -12.07 -24.17
C PRO A 336 -4.85 -13.05 -23.77
N HIS A 337 -5.27 -14.21 -23.28
CA HIS A 337 -4.46 -15.30 -22.74
C HIS A 337 -5.20 -16.62 -22.94
N GLU A 338 -4.49 -17.73 -23.06
CA GLU A 338 -5.09 -19.07 -23.14
C GLU A 338 -5.74 -19.48 -21.79
N CYS A 339 -5.16 -19.04 -20.66
CA CYS A 339 -5.74 -19.19 -19.30
C CYS A 339 -5.52 -17.93 -18.45
N TRP A 340 -6.55 -17.14 -18.16
CA TRP A 340 -6.35 -15.88 -17.41
C TRP A 340 -6.02 -16.08 -15.92
N HIS A 341 -6.35 -17.25 -15.34
CA HIS A 341 -6.00 -17.62 -13.96
C HIS A 341 -4.49 -17.55 -13.67
N ASP A 342 -3.67 -17.70 -14.72
CA ASP A 342 -2.21 -17.62 -14.62
C ASP A 342 -1.70 -16.19 -14.47
N LEU A 343 -2.55 -15.20 -14.77
CA LEU A 343 -2.16 -13.81 -14.85
C LEU A 343 -2.22 -13.09 -13.50
N GLU A 344 -1.08 -12.59 -13.07
CA GLU A 344 -1.03 -11.57 -12.02
C GLU A 344 -1.04 -10.20 -12.66
N VAL A 345 -2.06 -9.41 -12.31
CA VAL A 345 -2.16 -8.00 -12.71
C VAL A 345 -1.90 -7.13 -11.49
N THR A 346 -0.83 -6.33 -11.53
CA THR A 346 -0.49 -5.38 -10.46
C THR A 346 -0.43 -3.95 -11.00
N LEU A 347 -1.24 -3.06 -10.44
CA LEU A 347 -1.11 -1.62 -10.58
C LEU A 347 -0.14 -1.05 -9.53
N ILE A 348 0.71 -0.12 -9.94
CA ILE A 348 1.68 0.57 -9.10
C ILE A 348 1.51 2.08 -9.29
N ALA A 349 1.12 2.77 -8.23
CA ALA A 349 0.97 4.22 -8.19
C ALA A 349 2.33 4.94 -8.26
N PRO A 350 2.38 6.24 -8.64
CA PRO A 350 3.61 7.04 -8.66
C PRO A 350 4.32 7.08 -7.31
N SER A 351 3.54 7.03 -6.23
CA SER A 351 3.98 6.95 -4.84
C SER A 351 4.67 5.64 -4.47
N GLY A 352 4.45 4.58 -5.26
CA GLY A 352 4.91 3.22 -5.01
C GLY A 352 3.86 2.30 -4.38
N THR A 353 2.67 2.81 -4.02
CA THR A 353 1.57 1.97 -3.52
C THR A 353 1.14 0.96 -4.58
N ARG A 354 0.95 -0.30 -4.16
CA ARG A 354 0.64 -1.43 -5.05
C ARG A 354 -0.79 -1.95 -4.83
N SER A 355 -1.46 -2.23 -5.93
CA SER A 355 -2.76 -2.89 -5.98
C SER A 355 -2.65 -4.12 -6.87
N ILE A 356 -2.65 -5.31 -6.25
CA ILE A 356 -2.85 -6.58 -6.95
C ILE A 356 -4.33 -6.61 -7.36
N LEU A 357 -4.59 -6.48 -8.66
CA LEU A 357 -5.93 -6.42 -9.25
C LEU A 357 -6.45 -7.82 -9.56
N SER A 358 -5.54 -8.72 -9.97
CA SER A 358 -5.76 -10.15 -10.18
C SER A 358 -4.57 -10.91 -9.60
N PRO A 359 -4.71 -11.79 -8.60
CA PRO A 359 -3.66 -12.71 -8.18
C PRO A 359 -3.47 -13.87 -9.17
N SER A 360 -2.25 -14.43 -9.22
CA SER A 360 -1.87 -15.58 -10.09
C SER A 360 -1.69 -16.90 -9.33
N ALA A 361 -2.02 -16.90 -8.03
CA ALA A 361 -1.72 -18.01 -7.14
C ALA A 361 -2.81 -19.09 -7.13
N LEU A 362 -3.45 -19.36 -8.27
CA LEU A 362 -4.43 -20.43 -8.40
C LEU A 362 -3.71 -21.76 -8.67
N PRO A 363 -4.07 -22.89 -8.02
CA PRO A 363 -3.59 -24.20 -8.42
C PRO A 363 -3.99 -24.46 -9.89
N ASP A 364 -3.23 -25.30 -10.60
CA ASP A 364 -3.41 -25.59 -12.03
C ASP A 364 -4.89 -25.94 -12.28
N SER A 365 -5.66 -24.96 -12.76
CA SER A 365 -7.03 -25.16 -13.19
C SER A 365 -7.01 -24.90 -14.67
N ALA A 366 -7.23 -25.95 -15.45
CA ALA A 366 -7.27 -25.91 -16.91
C ALA A 366 -8.46 -25.09 -17.46
N ASP A 367 -9.20 -24.40 -16.58
CA ASP A 367 -10.56 -23.90 -16.80
C ASP A 367 -10.69 -22.38 -16.71
N GLY A 368 -9.59 -21.62 -16.61
CA GLY A 368 -9.68 -20.16 -16.55
C GLY A 368 -10.31 -19.53 -17.79
N GLY A 369 -10.18 -20.17 -18.95
CA GLY A 369 -10.70 -19.62 -20.19
C GLY A 369 -9.95 -18.36 -20.64
N PRO A 370 -10.50 -17.62 -21.61
CA PRO A 370 -9.76 -16.58 -22.32
C PRO A 370 -9.36 -15.41 -21.41
N GLY A 371 -8.20 -14.83 -21.69
CA GLY A 371 -7.68 -13.61 -21.08
C GLY A 371 -8.66 -12.43 -21.03
N PHE A 372 -8.30 -11.42 -20.24
CA PHE A 372 -9.13 -10.25 -20.03
C PHE A 372 -9.47 -9.49 -21.32
N SER A 373 -10.77 -9.32 -21.61
CA SER A 373 -11.27 -8.54 -22.74
C SER A 373 -12.04 -7.32 -22.26
N ARG A 374 -11.38 -6.14 -22.27
CA ARG A 374 -11.92 -4.88 -21.73
C ARG A 374 -12.43 -5.00 -20.28
N TRP A 375 -11.87 -5.91 -19.51
CA TRP A 375 -12.26 -6.13 -18.12
C TRP A 375 -11.90 -4.90 -17.27
N ARG A 376 -12.82 -4.45 -16.42
CA ARG A 376 -12.63 -3.33 -15.49
C ARG A 376 -12.24 -3.89 -14.12
N PHE A 377 -11.01 -3.61 -13.69
CA PHE A 377 -10.59 -3.77 -12.32
C PHE A 377 -10.81 -2.49 -11.51
N GLY A 378 -11.17 -2.62 -10.24
CA GLY A 378 -11.30 -1.55 -9.27
C GLY A 378 -10.19 -1.53 -8.21
N SER A 379 -9.91 -0.35 -7.66
CA SER A 379 -9.05 -0.21 -6.49
C SER A 379 -9.38 0.99 -5.61
N ALA A 380 -9.74 0.71 -4.35
CA ALA A 380 -9.92 1.72 -3.31
C ALA A 380 -8.61 2.13 -2.62
N ARG A 381 -7.55 1.30 -2.73
CA ARG A 381 -6.29 1.38 -1.94
C ARG A 381 -5.51 2.68 -2.07
N HIS A 382 -5.79 3.48 -3.08
CA HIS A 382 -5.11 4.73 -3.38
C HIS A 382 -5.79 5.95 -2.75
N PHE A 383 -6.81 5.76 -1.90
CA PHE A 383 -7.52 6.86 -1.25
C PHE A 383 -6.57 7.84 -0.55
N GLY A 384 -6.75 9.13 -0.81
CA GLY A 384 -5.96 10.25 -0.31
C GLY A 384 -4.64 10.49 -1.03
N GLU A 385 -4.21 9.62 -1.95
CA GLU A 385 -2.93 9.80 -2.66
C GLU A 385 -3.04 10.81 -3.80
N SER A 386 -1.93 11.48 -4.11
CA SER A 386 -1.83 12.31 -5.31
C SER A 386 -1.89 11.47 -6.59
N SER A 387 -2.80 11.80 -7.50
CA SER A 387 -2.93 11.11 -8.78
C SER A 387 -1.77 11.40 -9.75
N ALA A 388 -1.01 12.47 -9.51
CA ALA A 388 0.04 12.93 -10.40
C ALA A 388 1.24 11.99 -10.39
N GLY A 389 1.65 11.59 -11.60
CA GLY A 389 2.93 10.97 -11.89
C GLY A 389 2.84 9.76 -12.82
N THR A 390 3.88 8.94 -12.82
CA THR A 390 3.92 7.72 -13.65
C THR A 390 3.28 6.54 -12.93
N TRP A 391 2.14 6.10 -13.44
CA TRP A 391 1.50 4.85 -13.06
C TRP A 391 2.03 3.70 -13.91
N ARG A 392 2.14 2.52 -13.31
CA ARG A 392 2.63 1.32 -14.00
C ARG A 392 1.68 0.16 -13.82
N LEU A 393 1.32 -0.49 -14.92
CA LEU A 393 0.60 -1.76 -14.90
C LEU A 393 1.57 -2.87 -15.28
N ARG A 394 1.67 -3.88 -14.42
CA ARG A 394 2.48 -5.08 -14.65
C ARG A 394 1.57 -6.28 -14.78
N VAL A 395 1.77 -7.05 -15.85
CA VAL A 395 1.10 -8.31 -16.13
C VAL A 395 2.16 -9.40 -16.13
N ARG A 396 1.97 -10.44 -15.32
CA ARG A 396 2.87 -11.59 -15.21
C ARG A 396 2.07 -12.86 -15.44
N ASP A 397 2.57 -13.73 -16.29
CA ASP A 397 2.16 -15.12 -16.31
C ASP A 397 3.15 -15.88 -15.42
N LEU A 398 2.65 -16.59 -14.40
CA LEU A 398 3.48 -17.35 -13.46
C LEU A 398 3.38 -18.87 -13.66
N ARG A 399 2.57 -19.34 -14.61
CA ARG A 399 2.44 -20.77 -14.96
C ARG A 399 3.13 -21.05 -16.28
N ARG A 400 3.18 -22.33 -16.67
CA ARG A 400 3.90 -22.80 -17.86
C ARG A 400 2.89 -23.26 -18.89
N GLY A 401 3.08 -22.86 -20.14
CA GLY A 401 2.44 -23.50 -21.30
C GLY A 401 1.43 -22.61 -22.01
N ASP A 402 0.73 -21.77 -21.26
CA ASP A 402 -0.24 -20.82 -21.78
C ASP A 402 0.45 -19.57 -22.35
N ARG A 403 -0.19 -18.96 -23.33
CA ARG A 403 0.31 -17.79 -24.03
C ARG A 403 -0.70 -16.67 -24.01
N GLY A 404 -0.18 -15.46 -23.93
CA GLY A 404 -1.00 -14.28 -24.16
C GLY A 404 -0.23 -13.02 -24.41
N ARG A 405 -0.97 -11.93 -24.49
CA ARG A 405 -0.46 -10.65 -24.97
C ARG A 405 -1.07 -9.49 -24.21
N PHE A 406 -0.22 -8.59 -23.72
CA PHE A 406 -0.65 -7.33 -23.16
C PHE A 406 -0.91 -6.35 -24.31
N VAL A 407 -2.18 -6.18 -24.67
CA VAL A 407 -2.62 -5.40 -25.84
C VAL A 407 -2.74 -3.93 -25.50
N ARG A 408 -3.60 -3.58 -24.54
CA ARG A 408 -3.84 -2.20 -24.09
C ARG A 408 -4.39 -2.14 -22.68
N TRP A 409 -4.31 -0.97 -22.07
CA TRP A 409 -5.00 -0.66 -20.84
C TRP A 409 -5.33 0.81 -20.74
N THR A 410 -6.38 1.12 -19.97
CA THR A 410 -6.79 2.48 -19.63
C THR A 410 -6.85 2.61 -18.12
N LEU A 411 -6.11 3.58 -17.58
CA LEU A 411 -6.18 4.03 -16.20
C LEU A 411 -7.20 5.17 -16.09
N ARG A 412 -8.12 5.07 -15.13
CA ARG A 412 -8.99 6.16 -14.71
C ARG A 412 -8.77 6.39 -13.21
N VAL A 413 -8.45 7.62 -12.84
CA VAL A 413 -8.33 8.02 -11.44
C VAL A 413 -9.43 9.03 -11.14
N TYR A 414 -10.25 8.73 -10.14
CA TYR A 414 -11.35 9.55 -9.68
C TYR A 414 -10.98 10.21 -8.36
N GLY A 415 -11.42 11.44 -8.16
CA GLY A 415 -11.26 12.13 -6.90
C GLY A 415 -11.54 13.62 -6.98
N THR A 416 -11.10 14.37 -5.99
CA THR A 416 -11.25 15.83 -5.93
C THR A 416 -10.02 16.53 -6.47
N VAL A 417 -10.21 17.67 -7.15
CA VAL A 417 -9.09 18.51 -7.57
C VAL A 417 -8.33 19.02 -6.34
N ALA A 418 -7.07 18.63 -6.23
CA ALA A 418 -6.18 19.13 -5.18
C ALA A 418 -5.77 20.58 -5.48
N GLY A 419 -5.56 21.40 -4.45
CA GLY A 419 -5.05 22.77 -4.60
C GLY A 419 -3.70 22.82 -5.35
N PRO A 420 -3.18 23.98 -5.79
CA PRO A 420 -1.89 24.03 -6.46
C PRO A 420 -0.78 23.46 -5.54
N ASP A 421 0.09 22.61 -6.10
CA ASP A 421 1.31 22.23 -5.42
C ASP A 421 2.38 23.27 -5.71
N THR A 422 2.78 24.01 -4.69
CA THR A 422 3.77 25.09 -4.77
C THR A 422 5.11 24.71 -4.16
N GLU A 423 5.24 23.50 -3.59
CA GLU A 423 6.46 23.08 -2.92
C GLU A 423 7.36 22.29 -3.85
N PRO A 424 8.66 22.62 -3.95
CA PRO A 424 9.57 21.81 -4.75
C PRO A 424 9.98 20.51 -4.04
N PRO A 425 10.35 19.46 -4.80
CA PRO A 425 10.88 18.23 -4.24
C PRO A 425 12.11 18.43 -3.37
N ARG A 426 12.35 17.46 -2.48
CA ARG A 426 13.55 17.40 -1.64
C ARG A 426 14.37 16.16 -1.94
N THR A 427 15.64 16.34 -2.29
CA THR A 427 16.53 15.21 -2.63
C THR A 427 17.53 14.90 -1.53
N ARG A 428 17.62 13.64 -1.11
CA ARG A 428 18.64 13.14 -0.18
C ARG A 428 19.67 12.30 -0.93
N VAL A 429 20.92 12.33 -0.46
CA VAL A 429 22.02 11.53 -1.02
C VAL A 429 22.35 10.40 -0.06
N SER A 430 22.40 9.17 -0.59
CA SER A 430 22.85 7.99 0.14
C SER A 430 23.94 7.27 -0.66
N PRO A 431 25.03 6.81 -0.03
CA PRO A 431 25.44 7.07 1.36
C PRO A 431 25.92 8.52 1.61
N SER A 432 25.71 9.05 2.82
CA SER A 432 26.00 10.45 3.18
C SER A 432 27.41 10.70 3.75
N ARG A 433 28.35 9.76 3.57
CA ARG A 433 29.72 9.86 4.12
C ARG A 433 30.57 10.88 3.36
N ARG A 434 31.48 11.53 4.10
CA ARG A 434 32.33 12.62 3.59
C ARG A 434 33.64 12.16 2.94
N TRP A 435 34.21 11.02 3.37
CA TRP A 435 35.51 10.50 2.92
C TRP A 435 35.40 9.04 2.46
N TRP A 436 36.18 8.69 1.44
CA TRP A 436 36.09 7.41 0.73
C TRP A 436 37.46 6.90 0.30
N ASN A 437 37.70 5.60 0.41
CA ASN A 437 38.94 4.92 -0.01
C ASN A 437 38.83 4.16 -1.34
N GLY A 438 37.91 4.57 -2.20
CA GLY A 438 37.67 3.90 -3.47
C GLY A 438 36.51 4.52 -4.25
N PRO A 439 36.09 3.87 -5.35
CA PRO A 439 34.95 4.33 -6.15
C PRO A 439 33.68 4.43 -5.29
N VAL A 440 32.89 5.47 -5.54
CA VAL A 440 31.72 5.81 -4.72
C VAL A 440 30.46 5.73 -5.57
N LYS A 441 29.58 4.79 -5.25
CA LYS A 441 28.24 4.69 -5.85
C LYS A 441 27.25 5.44 -4.98
N LEU A 442 26.71 6.54 -5.49
CA LEU A 442 25.69 7.36 -4.83
C LEU A 442 24.32 7.13 -5.43
N LYS A 443 23.29 7.17 -4.58
CA LYS A 443 21.87 7.19 -4.91
C LYS A 443 21.26 8.50 -4.41
N LEU A 444 20.58 9.20 -5.30
CA LEU A 444 19.72 10.34 -5.01
C LEU A 444 18.30 9.82 -4.78
N VAL A 445 17.70 10.20 -3.66
CA VAL A 445 16.33 9.84 -3.30
C VAL A 445 15.56 11.14 -3.14
N ALA A 446 14.80 11.49 -4.17
CA ALA A 446 13.91 12.64 -4.15
C ALA A 446 12.54 12.22 -3.64
N THR A 447 11.94 13.07 -2.82
CA THR A 447 10.58 12.91 -2.30
C THR A 447 9.84 14.21 -2.48
N ASP A 448 8.54 14.11 -2.68
CA ASP A 448 7.64 15.24 -2.84
C ASP A 448 6.30 14.91 -2.16
N VAL A 449 5.64 15.90 -1.57
CA VAL A 449 4.38 15.73 -0.82
C VAL A 449 3.16 16.04 -1.69
N GLY A 450 3.31 16.85 -2.75
CA GLY A 450 2.19 17.35 -3.54
C GLY A 450 1.93 16.55 -4.82
N SER A 451 2.81 16.65 -5.79
CA SER A 451 2.62 16.12 -7.15
C SER A 451 3.56 15.00 -7.54
N ASN A 452 4.29 14.44 -6.57
CA ASN A 452 5.30 13.41 -6.75
C ASN A 452 6.48 13.89 -7.61
N VAL A 453 7.60 13.18 -7.50
CA VAL A 453 8.82 13.55 -8.24
C VAL A 453 8.69 13.13 -9.71
N ALA A 454 8.76 14.10 -10.62
CA ALA A 454 8.78 13.86 -12.06
C ALA A 454 10.15 13.41 -12.56
N ARG A 455 11.21 14.10 -12.15
CA ARG A 455 12.59 13.71 -12.51
C ARG A 455 13.62 14.24 -11.53
N THR A 456 14.74 13.54 -11.46
CA THR A 456 15.98 14.04 -10.86
C THR A 456 17.04 14.11 -11.94
N GLU A 457 17.85 15.15 -11.90
CA GLU A 457 19.02 15.28 -12.75
C GLU A 457 20.27 15.59 -11.94
N LEU A 458 21.41 15.16 -12.47
CA LEU A 458 22.69 15.26 -11.79
C LEU A 458 23.84 15.52 -12.74
N ARG A 459 24.94 16.05 -12.19
CA ARG A 459 26.21 16.27 -12.87
C ARG A 459 27.36 16.02 -11.91
N VAL A 460 28.44 15.40 -12.39
CA VAL A 460 29.71 15.29 -11.63
C VAL A 460 30.70 16.29 -12.20
N GLY A 461 31.29 17.12 -11.35
CA GLY A 461 32.28 18.12 -11.80
C GLY A 461 32.64 19.11 -10.71
N SER A 462 33.64 19.95 -10.96
CA SER A 462 34.03 21.05 -10.06
C SER A 462 33.01 22.21 -10.06
N SER A 463 32.25 22.36 -11.15
CA SER A 463 31.31 23.46 -11.38
C SER A 463 29.91 22.95 -11.78
N PRO A 464 28.83 23.69 -11.44
CA PRO A 464 27.50 23.40 -11.96
C PRO A 464 27.33 23.79 -13.43
N SER A 465 28.28 24.54 -14.03
CA SER A 465 28.22 24.92 -15.45
C SER A 465 28.40 23.71 -16.36
N GLY A 466 27.43 23.50 -17.27
CA GLY A 466 27.39 22.43 -18.28
C GLY A 466 26.19 21.49 -18.15
N GLY A 467 26.08 20.52 -19.07
CA GLY A 467 24.92 19.62 -19.15
C GLY A 467 24.70 18.76 -17.90
N PHE A 468 23.43 18.65 -17.51
CA PHE A 468 22.94 17.71 -16.50
C PHE A 468 22.38 16.47 -17.20
N ARG A 469 22.57 15.29 -16.60
CA ARG A 469 21.95 14.04 -17.07
C ARG A 469 20.82 13.66 -16.13
N ARG A 470 19.71 13.16 -16.70
CA ARG A 470 18.64 12.55 -15.91
C ARG A 470 19.14 11.28 -15.25
N GLY A 471 18.74 11.08 -14.00
CA GLY A 471 19.05 9.87 -13.25
C GLY A 471 19.21 10.11 -11.76
N THR A 472 19.11 9.03 -11.00
CA THR A 472 19.23 9.02 -9.54
C THR A 472 20.46 8.28 -9.04
N ARG A 473 21.29 7.74 -9.95
CA ARG A 473 22.50 6.99 -9.60
C ARG A 473 23.73 7.58 -10.28
N VAL A 474 24.80 7.68 -9.52
CA VAL A 474 26.07 8.18 -10.03
C VAL A 474 27.24 7.47 -9.36
N GLU A 475 28.23 7.11 -10.17
CA GLU A 475 29.51 6.60 -9.68
C GLU A 475 30.58 7.68 -9.81
N VAL A 476 31.27 7.96 -8.71
CA VAL A 476 32.47 8.80 -8.69
C VAL A 476 33.67 7.87 -8.63
N ALA A 477 34.39 7.76 -9.74
CA ALA A 477 35.52 6.85 -9.89
C ALA A 477 36.73 7.26 -9.02
N ALA A 478 37.47 6.26 -8.55
CA ALA A 478 38.75 6.42 -7.84
C ALA A 478 39.84 5.60 -8.53
N ALA A 479 41.11 6.01 -8.40
CA ALA A 479 42.25 5.32 -8.99
C ALA A 479 43.17 4.78 -7.88
N ARG A 480 42.81 3.62 -7.30
CA ARG A 480 43.45 3.07 -6.08
C ARG A 480 44.96 2.82 -6.18
N ARG A 481 45.50 2.60 -7.38
CA ARG A 481 46.93 2.32 -7.59
C ARG A 481 47.74 3.58 -7.89
N SER A 482 47.23 4.46 -8.75
CA SER A 482 47.95 5.68 -9.15
C SER A 482 47.63 6.90 -8.29
N HIS A 483 46.57 6.85 -7.48
CA HIS A 483 46.05 7.96 -6.69
C HIS A 483 45.63 9.19 -7.52
N ALA A 484 45.62 9.08 -8.86
CA ALA A 484 45.40 10.20 -9.79
C ALA A 484 43.99 10.81 -9.71
N ARG A 485 43.04 10.13 -9.04
CA ARG A 485 41.65 10.57 -8.87
C ARG A 485 41.31 10.89 -7.42
N ASP A 486 42.30 11.00 -6.54
CA ASP A 486 42.10 11.47 -5.18
C ASP A 486 41.74 12.97 -5.17
N GLY A 487 41.14 13.40 -4.07
CA GLY A 487 40.73 14.78 -3.85
C GLY A 487 39.22 14.99 -3.88
N ARG A 488 38.84 16.25 -4.03
CA ARG A 488 37.45 16.69 -3.93
C ARG A 488 36.74 16.59 -5.28
N ARG A 489 35.54 16.03 -5.28
CA ARG A 489 34.60 16.02 -6.40
C ARG A 489 33.22 16.47 -5.92
N HIS A 490 32.48 17.15 -6.78
CA HIS A 490 31.11 17.55 -6.49
C HIS A 490 30.13 16.81 -7.38
N VAL A 491 29.03 16.41 -6.77
CA VAL A 491 27.83 15.94 -7.45
C VAL A 491 26.79 17.03 -7.27
N TRP A 492 26.48 17.71 -8.37
CA TRP A 492 25.41 18.70 -8.43
C TRP A 492 24.12 18.00 -8.82
N PHE A 493 23.00 18.38 -8.19
CA PHE A 493 21.70 17.76 -8.48
C PHE A 493 20.55 18.70 -8.14
N ARG A 494 19.41 18.46 -8.80
CA ARG A 494 18.10 19.03 -8.48
C ARG A 494 17.01 18.07 -8.95
N SER A 495 15.83 18.20 -8.36
CA SER A 495 14.66 17.42 -8.73
C SER A 495 13.49 18.33 -9.10
N TYR A 496 12.59 17.78 -9.91
CA TYR A 496 11.41 18.44 -10.44
C TYR A 496 10.20 17.57 -10.08
N ASP A 497 9.08 18.19 -9.74
CA ASP A 497 7.79 17.50 -9.59
C ASP A 497 6.93 17.58 -10.87
N TYR A 498 5.72 17.02 -10.80
CA TYR A 498 4.76 17.05 -11.91
C TYR A 498 3.95 18.35 -12.00
N SER A 499 4.02 19.22 -10.99
CA SER A 499 3.43 20.58 -11.02
C SER A 499 4.38 21.62 -11.59
N GLY A 500 5.64 21.25 -11.84
CA GLY A 500 6.66 22.10 -12.44
C GLY A 500 7.58 22.79 -11.43
N ASN A 501 7.44 22.54 -10.13
CA ASN A 501 8.34 23.12 -9.14
C ASN A 501 9.72 22.44 -9.22
N VAL A 502 10.76 23.22 -8.89
CA VAL A 502 12.15 22.81 -9.04
C VAL A 502 12.90 22.98 -7.73
N GLU A 503 13.54 21.91 -7.25
CA GLU A 503 14.46 21.99 -6.12
C GLU A 503 15.60 22.95 -6.46
N LYS A 504 15.95 23.83 -5.52
CA LYS A 504 17.17 24.66 -5.64
C LYS A 504 18.35 23.74 -5.95
N LEU A 505 19.26 24.20 -6.82
CA LEU A 505 20.42 23.40 -7.19
C LEU A 505 21.29 23.10 -5.96
N ARG A 506 21.53 21.81 -5.70
CA ARG A 506 22.29 21.34 -4.54
C ARG A 506 23.57 20.63 -4.94
N ARG A 507 24.46 20.50 -3.96
CA ARG A 507 25.80 19.93 -4.08
C ARG A 507 26.05 18.92 -2.98
N PHE A 508 26.50 17.72 -3.35
CA PHE A 508 27.13 16.77 -2.45
C PHE A 508 28.62 16.67 -2.75
N THR A 509 29.45 16.62 -1.71
CA THR A 509 30.91 16.58 -1.85
C THR A 509 31.44 15.20 -1.52
N VAL A 510 32.06 14.58 -2.51
CA VAL A 510 32.79 13.33 -2.37
C VAL A 510 34.27 13.66 -2.23
N ASN A 511 34.87 13.33 -1.09
CA ASN A 511 36.32 13.41 -0.92
C ASN A 511 36.89 11.99 -1.00
N ILE A 512 37.71 11.73 -2.01
CA ILE A 512 38.37 10.44 -2.20
C ILE A 512 39.81 10.58 -1.73
N ASP A 513 40.24 9.61 -0.94
CA ASP A 513 41.63 9.44 -0.56
C ASP A 513 41.93 7.95 -0.58
N THR A 514 42.79 7.51 -1.49
CA THR A 514 43.16 6.10 -1.63
C THR A 514 44.55 5.82 -1.06
N ARG A 515 45.22 6.85 -0.53
CA ARG A 515 46.55 6.71 0.07
C ARG A 515 46.43 6.23 1.50
N GLN A 516 47.39 5.41 1.92
CA GLN A 516 47.40 4.85 3.27
C GLN A 516 48.27 5.71 4.18
N PRO A 517 47.89 5.90 5.45
CA PRO A 517 48.78 6.49 6.42
C PRO A 517 49.94 5.54 6.73
N THR A 518 51.06 6.11 7.19
CA THR A 518 52.22 5.40 7.71
C THR A 518 52.48 5.85 9.14
N THR A 519 53.06 4.98 9.95
CA THR A 519 53.36 5.29 11.36
C THR A 519 54.76 4.92 11.74
N ARG A 520 55.36 5.74 12.60
CA ARG A 520 56.68 5.50 13.19
C ARG A 520 56.63 5.71 14.68
N VAL A 521 57.06 4.71 15.44
CA VAL A 521 57.38 4.88 16.86
C VAL A 521 58.75 5.54 16.95
N LEU A 522 58.84 6.67 17.66
CA LEU A 522 60.04 7.52 17.64
C LEU A 522 61.17 6.98 18.52
N SER A 523 60.84 6.22 19.56
CA SER A 523 61.82 5.66 20.48
C SER A 523 61.25 4.45 21.22
N GLY A 524 62.13 3.52 21.61
CA GLY A 524 61.77 2.47 22.56
C GLY A 524 61.29 3.05 23.89
N THR A 525 60.44 2.29 24.59
CA THR A 525 59.86 2.73 25.87
C THR A 525 60.20 1.73 26.97
N ARG A 526 60.69 2.20 28.11
CA ARG A 526 60.88 1.39 29.32
C ARG A 526 59.94 1.90 30.41
N VAL A 527 59.22 1.00 31.08
CA VAL A 527 58.24 1.36 32.13
C VAL A 527 58.22 0.29 33.21
N ARG A 528 57.96 0.67 34.47
CA ARG A 528 57.68 -0.30 35.54
C ARG A 528 56.22 -0.73 35.51
N ARG A 529 55.93 -1.99 35.85
CA ARG A 529 54.52 -2.45 35.99
C ARG A 529 53.76 -1.54 36.96
N GLY A 530 52.53 -1.18 36.60
CA GLY A 530 51.66 -0.29 37.37
C GLY A 530 51.89 1.21 37.13
N ARG A 531 52.98 1.62 36.46
CA ARG A 531 53.29 3.02 36.13
C ARG A 531 52.82 3.41 34.72
N THR A 532 52.77 4.71 34.46
CA THR A 532 52.35 5.27 33.16
C THR A 532 53.46 5.15 32.13
N ALA A 533 53.21 4.44 31.04
CA ALA A 533 54.06 4.43 29.86
C ALA A 533 53.74 5.64 28.98
N LYS A 534 54.76 6.25 28.35
CA LYS A 534 54.59 7.31 27.36
C LYS A 534 55.25 6.87 26.05
N VAL A 535 54.44 6.65 25.03
CA VAL A 535 54.90 6.24 23.70
C VAL A 535 54.81 7.44 22.77
N ARG A 536 55.95 7.83 22.19
CA ARG A 536 56.03 8.92 21.20
C ARG A 536 55.99 8.33 19.80
N PHE A 537 55.16 8.88 18.92
CA PHE A 537 54.99 8.39 17.55
C PHE A 537 54.68 9.53 16.58
N THR A 538 54.80 9.25 15.28
CA THR A 538 54.29 10.09 14.19
C THR A 538 53.34 9.25 13.34
N VAL A 539 52.24 9.86 12.91
CA VAL A 539 51.39 9.33 11.85
C VAL A 539 51.55 10.24 10.65
N SER A 540 52.12 9.75 9.56
CA SER A 540 52.29 10.51 8.32
C SER A 540 51.25 10.05 7.31
N ASP A 541 50.46 10.97 6.79
CA ASP A 541 49.43 10.70 5.81
C ASP A 541 49.67 11.58 4.58
N PRO A 542 50.06 11.01 3.42
CA PRO A 542 50.28 11.74 2.19
C PRO A 542 48.99 11.95 1.38
N GLY A 543 47.84 11.50 1.89
CA GLY A 543 46.52 11.58 1.30
C GLY A 543 45.79 12.89 1.53
N PHE A 544 44.66 13.07 0.85
CA PHE A 544 43.82 14.26 1.01
C PHE A 544 43.11 14.29 2.38
N SER A 545 43.00 13.16 3.06
CA SER A 545 42.34 12.99 4.35
C SER A 545 43.27 13.20 5.56
N ALA A 546 44.52 13.63 5.30
CA ALA A 546 45.65 13.83 6.21
C ALA A 546 45.49 14.90 7.30
N ARG A 547 44.26 15.18 7.78
CA ARG A 547 44.03 16.04 8.94
C ARG A 547 44.08 15.27 10.26
N ARG A 548 43.50 14.07 10.30
CA ARG A 548 43.43 13.21 11.50
C ARG A 548 43.36 11.73 11.11
N ALA A 549 43.92 10.87 11.94
CA ALA A 549 43.79 9.42 11.84
C ALA A 549 43.38 8.84 13.20
N HIS A 550 42.63 7.75 13.18
CA HIS A 550 42.35 6.95 14.37
C HIS A 550 43.55 6.07 14.69
N VAL A 551 44.10 6.18 15.90
CA VAL A 551 45.35 5.53 16.28
C VAL A 551 45.13 4.50 17.38
N ARG A 552 45.67 3.30 17.19
CA ARG A 552 45.76 2.25 18.21
C ARG A 552 47.21 1.83 18.40
N LEU A 553 47.60 1.52 19.62
CA LEU A 553 48.90 0.95 19.94
C LEU A 553 48.71 -0.53 20.23
N GLN A 554 49.50 -1.40 19.60
CA GLN A 554 49.52 -2.82 19.86
C GLN A 554 50.85 -3.23 20.47
N VAL A 555 50.80 -3.85 21.64
CA VAL A 555 51.97 -4.48 22.26
C VAL A 555 51.96 -5.96 21.90
N ARG A 556 53.07 -6.46 21.37
CA ARG A 556 53.26 -7.85 20.98
C ARG A 556 54.38 -8.51 21.76
N ASP A 557 54.22 -9.78 22.11
CA ASP A 557 55.28 -10.58 22.72
C ASP A 557 56.36 -10.98 21.68
N ARG A 558 57.34 -11.78 22.13
CA ARG A 558 58.43 -12.28 21.27
C ARG A 558 57.96 -13.23 20.16
N ARG A 559 56.77 -13.82 20.29
CA ARG A 559 56.15 -14.70 19.29
C ARG A 559 55.29 -13.91 18.30
N GLY A 560 55.18 -12.58 18.47
CA GLY A 560 54.38 -11.71 17.61
C GLY A 560 52.90 -11.62 18.00
N THR A 561 52.49 -12.29 19.08
CA THR A 561 51.10 -12.30 19.58
C THR A 561 50.76 -10.97 20.22
N VAL A 562 49.61 -10.39 19.87
CA VAL A 562 49.13 -9.15 20.48
C VAL A 562 48.68 -9.43 21.91
N VAL A 563 49.41 -8.88 22.89
CA VAL A 563 49.15 -9.07 24.33
C VAL A 563 48.44 -7.88 24.97
N ALA A 564 48.43 -6.72 24.30
CA ALA A 564 47.61 -5.57 24.69
C ALA A 564 47.33 -4.67 23.48
N THR A 565 46.15 -4.06 23.46
CA THR A 565 45.79 -2.97 22.53
C THR A 565 45.32 -1.77 23.33
N TYR A 566 45.86 -0.60 23.01
CA TYR A 566 45.45 0.66 23.61
C TYR A 566 44.89 1.59 22.54
N ASP A 567 43.69 2.11 22.77
CA ASP A 567 43.08 3.07 21.86
C ASP A 567 43.52 4.49 22.19
N ALA A 568 44.26 5.10 21.27
CA ALA A 568 44.66 6.49 21.38
C ALA A 568 43.62 7.44 20.79
N GLY A 569 42.57 6.93 20.14
CA GLY A 569 41.51 7.72 19.52
C GLY A 569 42.01 8.51 18.30
N ARG A 570 41.30 9.61 17.98
CA ARG A 570 41.65 10.49 16.85
C ARG A 570 42.85 11.37 17.17
N ARG A 571 43.95 11.14 16.47
CA ARG A 571 45.19 11.91 16.55
C ARG A 571 45.39 12.69 15.26
N ALA A 572 46.13 13.78 15.34
CA ALA A 572 46.47 14.55 14.15
C ALA A 572 47.68 13.94 13.43
N THR A 573 47.64 13.99 12.11
CA THR A 573 48.66 13.46 11.20
C THR A 573 49.71 14.52 10.88
N ASN A 574 50.85 14.09 10.33
CA ASN A 574 51.99 14.89 9.88
C ASN A 574 52.65 15.73 10.99
N ARG A 575 52.54 15.28 12.26
CA ARG A 575 53.27 15.83 13.41
C ARG A 575 53.59 14.75 14.44
N ARG A 576 54.52 15.06 15.34
CA ARG A 576 54.83 14.20 16.50
C ARG A 576 53.70 14.26 17.51
N ASP A 577 53.32 13.11 18.05
CA ASP A 577 52.33 12.97 19.12
C ASP A 577 52.84 11.97 20.17
N ALA A 578 52.20 11.93 21.33
CA ALA A 578 52.49 10.98 22.38
C ALA A 578 51.22 10.49 23.06
N PHE A 579 51.13 9.18 23.27
CA PHE A 579 50.05 8.56 24.02
C PHE A 579 50.56 8.01 25.34
N ARG A 580 49.78 8.23 26.40
CA ARG A 580 50.08 7.79 27.76
C ARG A 580 49.02 6.79 28.22
N PHE A 581 49.46 5.69 28.81
CA PHE A 581 48.58 4.67 29.37
C PHE A 581 49.24 3.98 30.56
N ARG A 582 48.43 3.40 31.46
CA ARG A 582 48.94 2.63 32.60
C ARG A 582 49.37 1.23 32.13
N CYS A 583 50.62 0.85 32.40
CA CYS A 583 51.14 -0.46 31.98
C CYS A 583 50.83 -1.55 33.01
N THR A 584 50.02 -2.54 32.66
CA THR A 584 49.67 -3.69 33.53
C THR A 584 50.38 -4.99 33.17
N LEU A 585 51.08 -5.01 32.04
CA LEU A 585 51.81 -6.17 31.50
C LEU A 585 52.84 -6.72 32.49
N ARG A 586 53.12 -8.02 32.39
CA ARG A 586 54.17 -8.69 33.19
C ARG A 586 55.55 -8.16 32.79
N ARG A 587 56.53 -8.32 33.69
CA ARG A 587 57.94 -7.98 33.42
C ARG A 587 58.42 -8.77 32.20
N GLY A 588 59.06 -8.10 31.24
CA GLY A 588 59.49 -8.72 30.00
C GLY A 588 59.82 -7.74 28.88
N THR A 589 60.29 -8.27 27.76
CA THR A 589 60.58 -7.52 26.54
C THR A 589 59.50 -7.80 25.50
N TYR A 590 58.87 -6.73 25.03
CA TYR A 590 57.81 -6.72 24.03
C TYR A 590 58.21 -5.82 22.85
N THR A 591 57.40 -5.83 21.79
CA THR A 591 57.41 -4.80 20.76
C THR A 591 56.13 -3.99 20.84
N ILE A 592 56.21 -2.67 20.65
CA ILE A 592 55.03 -1.82 20.54
C ILE A 592 54.96 -1.23 19.15
N GLY A 593 53.87 -1.53 18.44
CA GLY A 593 53.54 -0.96 17.14
C GLY A 593 52.43 0.08 17.27
N VAL A 594 52.46 1.08 16.42
CA VAL A 594 51.37 2.04 16.26
C VAL A 594 50.63 1.69 14.98
N LEU A 595 49.30 1.68 15.03
CA LEU A 595 48.40 1.45 13.90
C LEU A 595 47.54 2.67 13.70
N ALA A 596 47.47 3.18 12.48
CA ALA A 596 46.63 4.29 12.08
C ALA A 596 45.64 3.87 10.99
N ARG A 597 44.45 4.47 11.07
CA ARG A 597 43.43 4.45 10.02
C ARG A 597 42.98 5.88 9.74
N ASP A 598 43.06 6.32 8.49
CA ASP A 598 42.71 7.69 8.10
C ASP A 598 41.19 7.94 8.10
N LEU A 599 40.74 9.14 7.69
CA LEU A 599 39.31 9.47 7.63
C LEU A 599 38.59 8.79 6.46
N ALA A 600 39.30 8.45 5.39
CA ALA A 600 38.77 7.68 4.26
C ALA A 600 38.64 6.18 4.57
N GLY A 601 39.20 5.73 5.68
CA GLY A 601 39.17 4.38 6.18
C GLY A 601 40.33 3.52 5.70
N ASN A 602 41.37 4.09 5.07
CA ASN A 602 42.60 3.39 4.74
C ASN A 602 43.35 3.04 6.02
N SER A 603 43.63 1.75 6.19
CA SER A 603 44.55 1.27 7.23
C SER A 603 45.97 1.24 6.67
N GLN A 604 46.95 1.54 7.52
CA GLN A 604 48.36 1.40 7.15
C GLN A 604 48.72 -0.05 6.77
N ARG A 605 49.70 -0.22 5.86
CA ARG A 605 50.24 -1.53 5.45
C ARG A 605 51.25 -2.12 6.43
N SER A 606 52.15 -1.31 6.99
CA SER A 606 53.21 -1.77 7.89
C SER A 606 53.33 -0.86 9.10
N ALA A 607 53.36 -1.46 10.30
CA ALA A 607 53.61 -0.76 11.55
C ALA A 607 55.11 -0.83 11.86
N GLN A 608 55.80 0.31 11.86
CA GLN A 608 57.10 0.34 12.51
C GLN A 608 56.88 0.16 14.01
N SER A 609 57.56 -0.83 14.58
CA SER A 609 57.51 -1.14 16.00
C SER A 609 58.82 -0.76 16.67
N ALA A 610 58.77 -0.49 17.96
CA ALA A 610 59.95 -0.27 18.79
C ALA A 610 59.94 -1.20 20.00
N VAL A 611 61.11 -1.40 20.59
CA VAL A 611 61.25 -2.21 21.80
C VAL A 611 60.47 -1.57 22.95
N PHE A 612 59.67 -2.37 23.65
CA PHE A 612 58.89 -1.99 24.82
C PHE A 612 59.27 -2.90 26.00
N VAL A 613 59.99 -2.35 26.99
CA VAL A 613 60.47 -3.14 28.14
C VAL A 613 59.67 -2.81 29.38
N VAL A 614 59.07 -3.83 29.98
CA VAL A 614 58.44 -3.74 31.30
C VAL A 614 59.44 -4.22 32.34
N ARG A 615 59.86 -3.32 33.24
CA ARG A 615 60.78 -3.60 34.34
C ARG A 615 60.03 -3.98 35.61
#